data_AF-A0A2S4Z2W4-F1
#
_entry.id   AF-A0A2S4Z2W4-F1
#
_cell.length_a   1.000
_cell.length_b   1.000
_cell.length_c   1.000
_cell.angle_alpha   90.00
_cell.angle_beta   90.00
_cell.angle_gamma   90.00
#
_symmetry.space_group_name_H-M   'P 1'
#
loop_
_entity.id
_entity.type
_entity.pdbx_description
1 polymer ?
#
loop_
_entity_poly.entity_id
_entity_poly.type
_entity_poly.pdbx_seq_one_letter_code
_entity_poly.pdbx_strand_id
1 'polypeptide(L)'
;MPDTAAQKWKELAPASVRKLSQDFQLNECVRVHGATAWQQQGFISARRTPAVQDSLAFADEATARSAFRDLLADMKSCQATSRALQKQYGLPQDAEVRQTAATSDGVAWSRSWTAVEGLSASGAQANHIYAVRRGSLLVLLHFDEWDFVAPRSYDTAGDAAVLAGLTR
;
A
#
# COMPACT_ATOMS: atom_id res chain seq x y z
N MET A 1 6.98 4.16 12.31
CA MET A 1 6.09 2.97 12.37
C MET A 1 4.67 3.47 12.65
N PRO A 2 3.57 2.92 12.09
CA PRO A 2 2.27 3.61 11.97
C PRO A 2 1.78 4.11 13.33
N ASP A 3 1.96 5.40 13.55
CA ASP A 3 2.03 5.99 14.88
C ASP A 3 0.67 6.52 15.31
N THR A 4 -0.21 5.58 15.64
CA THR A 4 -1.09 5.85 16.77
C THR A 4 -0.58 4.98 17.92
N ALA A 5 -0.19 5.61 19.03
CA ALA A 5 0.18 4.94 20.29
C ALA A 5 -0.85 3.87 20.74
N ALA A 6 -2.07 3.90 20.18
CA ALA A 6 -3.12 2.91 20.36
C ALA A 6 -2.88 1.56 19.65
N GLN A 7 -2.21 1.52 18.49
CA GLN A 7 -2.12 0.29 17.70
C GLN A 7 -0.93 -0.61 18.04
N LYS A 8 0.09 -0.10 18.75
CA LYS A 8 1.24 -0.86 19.31
C LYS A 8 1.78 -1.95 18.35
N TRP A 9 2.15 -1.57 17.14
CA TRP A 9 2.64 -2.56 16.19
C TRP A 9 3.95 -3.21 16.64
N LYS A 10 4.10 -4.48 16.30
CA LYS A 10 5.30 -5.28 16.57
C LYS A 10 5.77 -5.93 15.30
N GLU A 11 7.08 -5.98 15.11
CA GLU A 11 7.69 -6.76 14.04
C GLU A 11 7.34 -8.23 14.20
N LEU A 12 6.90 -8.87 13.11
CA LEU A 12 6.55 -10.30 13.10
C LEU A 12 7.78 -11.20 12.98
N ALA A 13 8.79 -10.74 12.25
CA ALA A 13 10.04 -11.44 11.97
C ALA A 13 11.10 -10.40 11.52
N PRO A 14 12.39 -10.77 11.47
CA PRO A 14 13.40 -9.91 10.84
C PRO A 14 13.05 -9.56 9.39
N ALA A 15 13.47 -8.37 8.94
CA ALA A 15 13.25 -7.95 7.58
C ALA A 15 13.90 -8.90 6.56
N SER A 16 13.19 -9.20 5.46
CA SER A 16 13.76 -9.91 4.32
C SER A 16 14.32 -8.89 3.33
N VAL A 17 15.54 -9.13 2.83
CA VAL A 17 16.18 -8.26 1.82
C VAL A 17 16.49 -9.07 0.57
N ARG A 18 16.13 -8.54 -0.60
CA ARG A 18 16.37 -9.15 -1.90
C ARG A 18 16.83 -8.11 -2.89
N LYS A 19 17.73 -8.50 -3.80
CA LYS A 19 18.00 -7.71 -5.01
C LYS A 19 16.79 -7.83 -5.94
N LEU A 20 16.45 -6.74 -6.61
CA LEU A 20 15.42 -6.72 -7.65
C LEU A 20 16.10 -6.58 -9.01
N SER A 21 15.68 -7.43 -9.94
CA SER A 21 16.00 -7.35 -11.38
C SER A 21 14.75 -7.18 -12.24
N GLN A 22 13.58 -7.15 -11.60
CA GLN A 22 12.27 -6.99 -12.20
C GLN A 22 11.49 -5.95 -11.39
N ASP A 23 10.41 -5.46 -11.98
CA ASP A 23 9.53 -4.51 -11.33
C ASP A 23 8.92 -5.09 -10.05
N PHE A 24 8.73 -4.22 -9.05
CA PHE A 24 8.02 -4.57 -7.84
C PHE A 24 6.51 -4.37 -8.06
N GLN A 25 5.71 -5.40 -7.84
CA GLN A 25 4.24 -5.30 -7.92
C GLN A 25 3.67 -5.13 -6.51
N LEU A 26 3.01 -3.99 -6.25
CA LEU A 26 2.35 -3.74 -4.97
C LEU A 26 0.96 -4.40 -4.91
N ASN A 27 0.17 -4.20 -5.96
CA ASN A 27 -1.19 -4.70 -6.10
C ASN A 27 -1.53 -4.81 -7.60
N GLU A 28 -2.76 -5.12 -7.99
CA GLU A 28 -3.14 -5.32 -9.40
C GLU A 28 -3.04 -4.07 -10.30
N CYS A 29 -2.90 -2.88 -9.72
CA CYS A 29 -2.92 -1.60 -10.44
C CYS A 29 -1.63 -0.78 -10.32
N VAL A 30 -0.73 -1.13 -9.39
CA VAL A 30 0.51 -0.38 -9.11
C VAL A 30 1.72 -1.27 -9.30
N ARG A 31 2.62 -0.80 -10.17
CA ARG A 31 3.92 -1.41 -10.40
C ARG A 31 5.02 -0.36 -10.23
N VAL A 32 6.06 -0.70 -9.48
CA VAL A 32 7.21 0.18 -9.25
C VAL A 32 8.40 -0.29 -10.08
N HIS A 33 8.83 0.58 -10.99
CA HIS A 33 9.92 0.32 -11.93
C HIS A 33 11.27 0.81 -11.40
N GLY A 34 12.35 0.12 -11.73
CA GLY A 34 13.73 0.62 -11.54
C GLY A 34 14.30 0.50 -10.13
N ALA A 35 13.59 -0.13 -9.19
CA ALA A 35 14.14 -0.48 -7.89
C ALA A 35 15.22 -1.57 -8.05
N THR A 36 16.33 -1.44 -7.32
CA THR A 36 17.48 -2.37 -7.37
C THR A 36 17.52 -3.31 -6.17
N ALA A 37 16.87 -2.93 -5.08
CA ALA A 37 16.70 -3.77 -3.90
C ALA A 37 15.34 -3.53 -3.25
N TRP A 38 14.85 -4.58 -2.61
CA TRP A 38 13.62 -4.60 -1.86
C TRP A 38 13.89 -5.18 -0.48
N GLN A 39 13.45 -4.44 0.54
CA GLN A 39 13.38 -4.92 1.89
C GLN A 39 11.92 -4.96 2.33
N GLN A 40 11.48 -6.10 2.84
CA GLN A 40 10.14 -6.28 3.40
C GLN A 40 10.20 -6.49 4.91
N GLN A 41 9.37 -5.76 5.64
CA GLN A 41 9.17 -5.92 7.08
C GLN A 41 7.69 -6.13 7.39
N GLY A 42 7.36 -7.27 7.99
CA GLY A 42 6.01 -7.56 8.47
C GLY A 42 5.79 -7.03 9.88
N PHE A 43 4.61 -6.47 10.14
CA PHE A 43 4.17 -6.01 11.45
C PHE A 43 2.81 -6.60 11.80
N ILE A 44 2.49 -6.62 13.10
CA ILE A 44 1.15 -6.93 13.60
C ILE A 44 0.73 -5.92 14.65
N SER A 45 -0.48 -5.39 14.53
CA SER A 45 -1.06 -4.47 15.51
C SER A 45 -1.49 -5.23 16.77
N ALA A 46 -1.76 -4.52 17.86
CA ALA A 46 -2.38 -5.08 19.06
C ALA A 46 -3.75 -5.72 18.78
N ARG A 47 -4.41 -5.33 17.69
CA ARG A 47 -5.69 -5.89 17.21
C ARG A 47 -5.52 -7.06 16.24
N ARG A 48 -4.29 -7.58 16.08
CA ARG A 48 -3.93 -8.66 15.14
C ARG A 48 -4.11 -8.33 13.67
N THR A 49 -4.14 -7.04 13.32
CA THR A 49 -4.10 -6.61 11.92
C THR A 49 -2.66 -6.76 11.41
N PRO A 50 -2.39 -7.52 10.35
CA PRO A 50 -1.07 -7.58 9.73
C PRO A 50 -0.83 -6.32 8.88
N ALA A 51 0.39 -5.82 8.89
CA ALA A 51 0.86 -4.79 7.96
C ALA A 51 2.19 -5.21 7.34
N VAL A 52 2.45 -4.70 6.15
CA VAL A 52 3.68 -4.93 5.40
C VAL A 52 4.26 -3.57 5.04
N GLN A 53 5.54 -3.38 5.36
CA GLN A 53 6.32 -2.26 4.86
C GLN A 53 7.34 -2.78 3.86
N ASP A 54 7.30 -2.24 2.65
CA ASP A 54 8.27 -2.48 1.58
C ASP A 54 9.13 -1.24 1.38
N SER A 55 10.44 -1.39 1.53
CA SER A 55 11.43 -0.36 1.26
C SER A 55 12.15 -0.69 -0.05
N LEU A 56 11.96 0.15 -1.06
CA LEU A 56 12.53 0.00 -2.39
C LEU A 56 13.68 0.98 -2.58
N ALA A 57 14.88 0.46 -2.77
CA ALA A 57 16.07 1.27 -3.04
C ALA A 57 16.28 1.45 -4.54
N PHE A 58 16.74 2.64 -4.92
CA PHE A 58 17.03 3.03 -6.30
C PHE A 58 18.50 3.44 -6.44
N ALA A 59 19.01 3.43 -7.67
CA ALA A 59 20.37 3.87 -7.97
C ALA A 59 20.61 5.33 -7.56
N ASP A 60 19.61 6.18 -7.73
CA ASP A 60 19.66 7.60 -7.41
C ASP A 60 18.28 8.17 -7.03
N GLU A 61 18.29 9.41 -6.55
CA GLU A 61 17.08 10.13 -6.17
C GLU A 61 16.18 10.43 -7.38
N ALA A 62 16.74 10.67 -8.57
CA ALA A 62 15.96 11.01 -9.75
C ALA A 62 15.06 9.83 -10.18
N THR A 63 15.59 8.62 -10.11
CA THR A 63 14.89 7.37 -10.40
C THR A 63 13.80 7.12 -9.36
N ALA A 64 14.11 7.25 -8.06
CA ALA A 64 13.11 7.14 -7.00
C ALA A 64 11.98 8.18 -7.15
N ARG A 65 12.30 9.39 -7.59
CA ARG A 65 11.32 10.45 -7.86
C ARG A 65 10.44 10.14 -9.06
N SER A 66 10.99 9.53 -10.12
CA SER A 66 10.18 9.06 -11.25
C SER A 66 9.23 7.96 -10.82
N ALA A 67 9.77 6.93 -10.16
CA ALA A 67 8.99 5.81 -9.65
C ALA A 67 7.85 6.25 -8.72
N PHE A 68 8.10 7.25 -7.86
CA PHE A 68 7.06 7.83 -7.03
C PHE A 68 5.97 8.53 -7.85
N ARG A 69 6.33 9.33 -8.87
CA ARG A 69 5.32 9.97 -9.75
C ARG A 69 4.49 8.94 -10.52
N ASP A 70 5.13 7.88 -11.01
CA ASP A 70 4.45 6.81 -11.74
C ASP A 70 3.46 6.09 -10.82
N LEU A 71 3.88 5.78 -9.58
CA LEU A 71 2.99 5.24 -8.54
C LEU A 71 1.78 6.16 -8.27
N LEU A 72 1.97 7.48 -8.19
CA LEU A 72 0.86 8.42 -8.00
C LEU A 72 -0.13 8.36 -9.19
N ALA A 73 0.37 8.23 -10.42
CA ALA A 73 -0.45 8.11 -11.62
C ALA A 73 -1.20 6.76 -11.65
N ASP A 74 -0.54 5.67 -11.27
CA ASP A 74 -1.14 4.35 -11.13
C ASP A 74 -2.25 4.35 -10.09
N MET A 75 -2.00 4.91 -8.89
CA MET A 75 -3.00 5.01 -7.84
C MET A 75 -4.22 5.84 -8.26
N LYS A 76 -4.01 6.92 -9.03
CA LYS A 76 -5.11 7.73 -9.60
C LYS A 76 -5.96 6.94 -10.59
N SER A 77 -5.35 6.00 -11.32
CA SER A 77 -6.02 5.16 -12.32
C SER A 77 -6.55 3.85 -11.72
N CYS A 78 -6.10 3.49 -10.52
CA CYS A 78 -6.31 2.18 -9.92
C CYS A 78 -7.78 1.78 -9.81
N GLN A 79 -8.67 2.73 -9.47
CA GLN A 79 -10.11 2.45 -9.43
C GLN A 79 -10.64 1.93 -10.76
N ALA A 80 -10.24 2.55 -11.88
CA ALA A 80 -10.68 2.13 -13.21
C ALA A 80 -10.09 0.76 -13.57
N THR A 81 -8.80 0.53 -13.26
CA THR A 81 -8.12 -0.75 -13.49
C THR A 81 -8.80 -1.89 -12.71
N SER A 82 -9.06 -1.71 -11.41
CA SER A 82 -9.72 -2.72 -10.59
C SER A 82 -11.15 -2.99 -11.08
N ARG A 83 -11.92 -1.97 -11.49
CA ARG A 83 -13.26 -2.17 -12.07
C ARG A 83 -13.23 -2.91 -13.41
N ALA A 84 -12.25 -2.64 -14.27
CA ALA A 84 -12.08 -3.36 -15.52
C ALA A 84 -11.77 -4.85 -15.27
N LEU A 85 -10.94 -5.14 -14.27
CA LEU A 85 -10.64 -6.50 -13.83
C LEU A 85 -11.88 -7.18 -13.23
N GLN A 86 -12.63 -6.51 -12.36
CA GLN A 86 -13.90 -7.02 -11.81
C GLN A 86 -14.88 -7.38 -12.93
N LYS A 87 -15.01 -6.52 -13.94
CA LYS A 87 -15.83 -6.78 -15.13
C LYS A 87 -15.38 -8.03 -15.87
N GLN A 88 -14.07 -8.21 -16.08
CA GLN A 88 -13.50 -9.38 -16.77
C GLN A 88 -13.84 -10.70 -16.06
N TYR A 89 -13.94 -10.68 -14.73
CA TYR A 89 -14.21 -11.86 -13.90
C TYR A 89 -15.68 -11.99 -13.47
N GLY A 90 -16.59 -11.16 -14.00
CA GLY A 90 -18.02 -11.23 -13.69
C GLY A 90 -18.39 -10.80 -12.26
N LEU A 91 -17.56 -9.94 -11.64
CA LEU A 91 -17.77 -9.41 -10.29
C LEU A 91 -18.48 -8.04 -10.32
N PRO A 92 -19.06 -7.60 -9.19
CA PRO A 92 -19.48 -6.21 -9.02
C PRO A 92 -18.31 -5.25 -9.28
N GLN A 93 -18.55 -4.20 -10.06
CA GLN A 93 -17.56 -3.16 -10.35
C GLN A 93 -17.53 -2.11 -9.24
N ASP A 94 -17.36 -2.58 -8.01
CA ASP A 94 -17.50 -1.81 -6.77
C ASP A 94 -16.17 -1.25 -6.25
N ALA A 95 -15.06 -1.43 -6.99
CA ALA A 95 -13.78 -0.89 -6.54
C ALA A 95 -13.86 0.64 -6.37
N GLU A 96 -13.38 1.11 -5.22
CA GLU A 96 -13.21 2.51 -4.87
C GLU A 96 -11.79 2.75 -4.38
N VAL A 97 -11.20 3.87 -4.80
CA VAL A 97 -9.89 4.33 -4.31
C VAL A 97 -10.03 5.80 -3.94
N ARG A 98 -9.66 6.17 -2.72
CA ARG A 98 -9.72 7.54 -2.22
C ARG A 98 -8.38 7.93 -1.63
N GLN A 99 -7.87 9.08 -2.03
CA GLN A 99 -6.74 9.69 -1.31
C GLN A 99 -7.25 10.23 0.03
N THR A 100 -6.56 9.88 1.11
CA THR A 100 -6.99 10.19 2.48
C THR A 100 -6.08 11.20 3.18
N ALA A 101 -4.79 11.19 2.82
CA ALA A 101 -3.82 12.16 3.32
C ALA A 101 -2.70 12.42 2.31
N ALA A 102 -2.03 13.57 2.42
CA ALA A 102 -0.83 13.90 1.65
C ALA A 102 0.10 14.80 2.46
N THR A 103 1.40 14.66 2.20
CA THR A 103 2.48 15.54 2.69
C THR A 103 3.35 15.97 1.51
N SER A 104 4.43 16.71 1.76
CA SER A 104 5.43 17.03 0.73
C SER A 104 6.12 15.80 0.13
N ASP A 105 6.19 14.71 0.91
CA ASP A 105 7.04 13.57 0.61
C ASP A 105 6.26 12.26 0.47
N GLY A 106 4.94 12.29 0.66
CA GLY A 106 4.14 11.07 0.63
C GLY A 106 2.63 11.29 0.52
N VAL A 107 1.93 10.21 0.21
CA VAL A 107 0.47 10.18 0.03
C VAL A 107 -0.09 8.90 0.64
N ALA A 108 -1.31 8.97 1.18
CA ALA A 108 -2.06 7.84 1.68
C ALA A 108 -3.37 7.67 0.91
N TRP A 109 -3.79 6.42 0.73
CA TRP A 109 -5.05 6.06 0.10
C TRP A 109 -5.76 4.97 0.90
N SER A 110 -7.09 4.99 0.85
CA SER A 110 -7.93 3.85 1.17
C SER A 110 -8.47 3.23 -0.12
N ARG A 111 -8.62 1.91 -0.10
CA ARG A 111 -9.26 1.15 -1.18
C ARG A 111 -10.31 0.21 -0.59
N SER A 112 -11.41 0.03 -1.31
CA SER A 112 -12.41 -1.01 -1.02
C SER A 112 -12.90 -1.62 -2.32
N TRP A 113 -12.96 -2.94 -2.41
CA TRP A 113 -13.35 -3.64 -3.65
C TRP A 113 -13.74 -5.09 -3.38
N THR A 114 -14.56 -5.67 -4.25
CA THR A 114 -14.71 -7.13 -4.37
C THR A 114 -13.53 -7.70 -5.15
N ALA A 115 -12.68 -8.48 -4.48
CA ALA A 115 -11.47 -9.05 -5.03
C ALA A 115 -11.69 -10.22 -5.99
N VAL A 116 -10.80 -10.32 -6.97
CA VAL A 116 -10.68 -11.48 -7.86
C VAL A 116 -9.83 -12.56 -7.19
N GLU A 117 -10.41 -13.75 -7.04
CA GLU A 117 -9.71 -14.92 -6.51
C GLU A 117 -8.48 -15.27 -7.37
N GLY A 118 -7.36 -15.61 -6.72
CA GLY A 118 -6.09 -15.90 -7.38
C GLY A 118 -5.23 -14.67 -7.67
N LEU A 119 -5.80 -13.46 -7.60
CA LEU A 119 -5.05 -12.19 -7.55
C LEU A 119 -4.98 -11.63 -6.13
N SER A 120 -6.01 -11.87 -5.34
CA SER A 120 -6.12 -11.53 -3.91
C SER A 120 -7.06 -12.51 -3.20
N ALA A 121 -7.18 -12.40 -1.87
CA ALA A 121 -8.17 -13.17 -1.13
C ALA A 121 -9.59 -12.85 -1.64
N SER A 122 -10.43 -13.85 -1.84
CA SER A 122 -11.75 -13.67 -2.43
C SER A 122 -12.69 -12.85 -1.53
N GLY A 123 -13.69 -12.21 -2.15
CA GLY A 123 -14.72 -11.46 -1.45
C GLY A 123 -14.41 -9.97 -1.27
N ALA A 124 -15.14 -9.32 -0.37
CA ALA A 124 -14.95 -7.90 -0.07
C ALA A 124 -13.60 -7.70 0.64
N GLN A 125 -12.77 -6.85 0.05
CA GLN A 125 -11.47 -6.45 0.53
C GLN A 125 -11.45 -4.95 0.74
N ALA A 126 -10.63 -4.51 1.68
CA ALA A 126 -10.28 -3.12 1.77
C ALA A 126 -8.94 -2.96 2.51
N ASN A 127 -8.19 -1.92 2.15
CA ASN A 127 -6.86 -1.69 2.67
C ASN A 127 -6.45 -0.22 2.65
N HIS A 128 -5.47 0.10 3.49
CA HIS A 128 -4.77 1.38 3.45
C HIS A 128 -3.42 1.19 2.78
N ILE A 129 -3.05 2.14 1.94
CA ILE A 129 -1.77 2.19 1.25
C ILE A 129 -1.13 3.55 1.54
N TYR A 130 0.13 3.54 1.92
CA TYR A 130 0.93 4.73 2.16
C TYR A 130 2.19 4.63 1.31
N ALA A 131 2.55 5.73 0.65
CA ALA A 131 3.79 5.82 -0.11
C ALA A 131 4.56 7.06 0.33
N VAL A 132 5.84 6.90 0.67
CA VAL A 132 6.74 7.98 1.07
C VAL A 132 8.06 7.86 0.33
N ARG A 133 8.52 8.95 -0.29
CA ARG A 133 9.84 9.02 -0.93
C ARG A 133 10.82 9.80 -0.07
N ARG A 134 12.02 9.24 0.13
CA ARG A 134 13.13 9.84 0.90
C ARG A 134 14.44 9.61 0.15
N GLY A 135 14.98 10.64 -0.51
CA GLY A 135 16.18 10.49 -1.34
C GLY A 135 15.99 9.42 -2.42
N SER A 136 16.87 8.43 -2.47
CA SER A 136 16.81 7.27 -3.37
C SER A 136 16.01 6.08 -2.82
N LEU A 137 15.12 6.31 -1.84
CA LEU A 137 14.26 5.29 -1.24
C LEU A 137 12.78 5.62 -1.48
N LEU A 138 11.98 4.60 -1.78
CA LEU A 138 10.52 4.62 -1.71
C LEU A 138 10.07 3.62 -0.65
N VAL A 139 9.35 4.10 0.36
CA VAL A 139 8.73 3.27 1.40
C VAL A 139 7.25 3.14 1.09
N LEU A 140 6.78 1.91 1.00
CA LEU A 140 5.38 1.56 0.86
C LEU A 140 4.96 0.87 2.14
N LEU A 141 3.83 1.25 2.71
CA LEU A 141 3.20 0.55 3.81
C LEU A 141 1.78 0.19 3.37
N HIS A 142 1.37 -1.04 3.59
CA HIS A 142 -0.01 -1.44 3.40
C HIS A 142 -0.48 -2.41 4.48
N PHE A 143 -1.78 -2.34 4.78
CA PHE A 143 -2.45 -3.30 5.63
C PHE A 143 -3.92 -3.41 5.25
N ASP A 144 -4.41 -4.64 5.34
CA ASP A 144 -5.81 -4.96 5.11
C ASP A 144 -6.53 -4.99 6.46
N GLU A 145 -7.67 -4.33 6.60
CA GLU A 145 -8.50 -4.49 7.78
C GLU A 145 -9.52 -5.61 7.55
N TRP A 146 -9.24 -6.77 8.13
CA TRP A 146 -10.09 -7.96 8.03
C TRP A 146 -11.20 -7.87 9.07
N ASP A 147 -12.29 -7.15 8.78
CA ASP A 147 -13.51 -7.26 9.59
C ASP A 147 -14.38 -8.38 9.00
N PHE A 148 -14.56 -9.48 9.74
CA PHE A 148 -15.30 -10.67 9.30
C PHE A 148 -16.81 -10.41 9.11
N VAL A 149 -17.30 -9.19 9.36
CA VAL A 149 -18.73 -8.85 9.33
C VAL A 149 -18.95 -7.46 8.73
N ALA A 150 -18.98 -7.39 7.40
CA ALA A 150 -19.25 -6.22 6.56
C ALA A 150 -18.24 -5.05 6.72
N PRO A 151 -17.82 -4.38 5.63
CA PRO A 151 -16.93 -3.23 5.77
C PRO A 151 -17.67 -2.11 6.51
N ARG A 152 -17.34 -1.90 7.80
CA ARG A 152 -17.69 -0.66 8.49
C ARG A 152 -17.11 0.51 7.69
N SER A 153 -17.76 1.67 7.79
CA SER A 153 -17.18 2.91 7.26
C SER A 153 -15.76 3.06 7.83
N TYR A 154 -14.78 2.91 6.94
CA TYR A 154 -13.35 2.90 7.20
C TYR A 154 -12.88 4.13 8.00
N ASP A 155 -12.08 3.95 9.05
CA ASP A 155 -11.53 5.06 9.84
C ASP A 155 -10.22 5.57 9.23
N THR A 156 -10.33 6.63 8.43
CA THR A 156 -9.18 7.29 7.79
C THR A 156 -8.60 8.43 8.64
N ALA A 157 -9.10 8.66 9.86
CA ALA A 157 -8.66 9.79 10.69
C ALA A 157 -7.19 9.67 11.12
N GLY A 158 -6.66 8.44 11.17
CA GLY A 158 -5.27 8.15 11.52
C GLY A 158 -4.26 8.29 10.37
N ASP A 159 -4.71 8.37 9.12
CA ASP A 159 -3.84 8.20 7.94
C ASP A 159 -2.74 9.27 7.88
N ALA A 160 -3.07 10.52 8.23
CA ALA A 160 -2.09 11.60 8.27
C ALA A 160 -0.98 11.36 9.31
N ALA A 161 -1.32 10.81 10.48
CA ALA A 161 -0.36 10.49 11.53
C ALA A 161 0.54 9.32 11.13
N VAL A 162 -0.04 8.29 10.51
CA VAL A 162 0.73 7.15 9.96
C VAL A 162 1.69 7.63 8.89
N LEU A 163 1.21 8.44 7.94
CA LEU A 163 2.03 9.00 6.86
C LEU A 163 3.17 9.85 7.42
N ALA A 164 2.90 10.71 8.42
CA ALA A 164 3.94 11.48 9.10
C ALA A 164 4.97 10.58 9.81
N GLY A 165 4.55 9.48 10.42
CA GLY A 165 5.43 8.51 11.09
C GLY A 165 6.32 7.68 10.15
N LEU A 166 6.03 7.67 8.84
CA LEU A 166 6.88 7.07 7.79
C LEU A 166 7.86 8.09 7.19
N THR A 167 7.59 9.38 7.39
CA THR A 167 8.41 10.48 6.89
C THR A 167 9.52 10.90 7.85
N ARG A 168 9.56 10.41 9.08
CA ARG A 168 10.61 10.73 10.08
C ARG A 168 11.76 9.75 10.00
#